data_AF-A0AAN8D9U4-F1
#
_entry.id   AF-A0AAN8D9U4-F1
#
_cell.length_a   1.000
_cell.length_b   1.000
_cell.length_c   1.000
_cell.angle_alpha   90.00
_cell.angle_beta   90.00
_cell.angle_gamma   90.00
#
_symmetry.space_group_name_H-M   'P 1'
#
loop_
_entity.id
_entity.type
_entity.pdbx_description
1 polymer ?
#
loop_
_entity_poly.entity_id
_entity_poly.type
_entity_poly.pdbx_seq_one_letter_code
_entity_poly.pdbx_strand_id
1 'polypeptide(L)'
;MSGCEVFNKVILTDYLEVNRQELKRWLRNAEDSTLDWTPFLKHTCKLEGRKPSAWTEKAARLRSVVSDVLYVDVHIPQPLDPGALPPAGADCLVSCFCLEASSPDLAAFNRALGHMKVLLRSGGHLLLI
;
A
#
# COMPACT_ATOMS: atom_id res chain seq x y z
N MET A 1 -5.76 -4.29 -3.76
CA MET A 1 -6.72 -3.76 -4.76
C MET A 1 -8.12 -3.57 -4.19
N SER A 2 -8.77 -4.59 -3.63
CA SER A 2 -10.15 -4.46 -3.07
C SER A 2 -10.29 -3.42 -1.95
N GLY A 3 -9.22 -3.10 -1.23
CA GLY A 3 -9.23 -2.07 -0.19
C GLY A 3 -9.75 -0.70 -0.66
N CYS A 4 -9.63 -0.34 -1.95
CA CYS A 4 -10.15 0.93 -2.46
C CYS A 4 -11.69 1.06 -2.43
N GLU A 5 -12.40 -0.04 -2.24
CA GLU A 5 -13.85 -0.07 -2.07
C GLU A 5 -14.27 0.18 -0.61
N VAL A 6 -13.33 0.03 0.33
CA VAL A 6 -13.57 0.14 1.78
C VAL A 6 -12.96 1.42 2.34
N PHE A 7 -11.74 1.76 1.90
CA PHE A 7 -10.98 2.90 2.39
C PHE A 7 -11.07 4.07 1.40
N ASN A 8 -11.43 5.25 1.92
CA ASN A 8 -11.51 6.49 1.13
C ASN A 8 -10.18 7.23 1.00
N LYS A 9 -9.18 6.87 1.82
CA LYS A 9 -7.81 7.38 1.76
C LYS A 9 -6.84 6.21 1.86
N VAL A 10 -5.94 6.11 0.90
CA VAL A 10 -4.90 5.09 0.83
C VAL A 10 -3.57 5.81 0.65
N ILE A 11 -2.57 5.40 1.43
CA ILE A 11 -1.19 5.84 1.26
C ILE A 11 -0.39 4.63 0.81
N LEU A 12 0.37 4.79 -0.28
CA LEU A 12 1.31 3.77 -0.73
C LEU A 12 2.71 4.16 -0.28
N THR A 13 3.53 3.18 0.04
CA THR A 13 4.86 3.42 0.58
C THR A 13 5.87 2.44 0.02
N ASP A 14 7.09 2.90 -0.24
CA ASP A 14 8.21 2.03 -0.58
C ASP A 14 9.53 2.71 -0.20
N TYR A 15 10.53 1.93 0.22
CA TYR A 15 11.87 2.42 0.56
C TYR A 15 12.60 2.98 -0.67
N LEU A 16 12.51 2.28 -1.80
CA LEU A 16 13.23 2.63 -3.03
C LEU A 16 12.49 3.72 -3.80
N GLU A 17 13.22 4.78 -4.18
CA GLU A 17 12.64 5.86 -4.96
C GLU A 17 12.11 5.37 -6.32
N VAL A 18 12.83 4.48 -6.98
CA VAL A 18 12.44 3.93 -8.29
C VAL A 18 11.06 3.24 -8.25
N ASN A 19 10.74 2.52 -7.17
CA ASN A 19 9.44 1.90 -6.97
C ASN A 19 8.35 2.96 -6.79
N ARG A 20 8.62 3.97 -5.96
CA ARG A 20 7.68 5.09 -5.77
C ARG A 20 7.42 5.85 -7.06
N GLN A 21 8.42 6.04 -7.90
CA GLN A 21 8.25 6.70 -9.21
C GLN A 21 7.37 5.86 -10.13
N GLU A 22 7.55 4.54 -10.16
CA GLU A 22 6.69 3.67 -10.96
C GLU A 22 5.23 3.66 -10.50
N LEU A 23 4.99 3.60 -9.19
CA LEU A 23 3.64 3.75 -8.62
C LEU A 23 3.02 5.09 -9.04
N LYS A 24 3.80 6.19 -8.96
CA LYS A 24 3.36 7.52 -9.37
C LYS A 24 3.05 7.60 -10.87
N ARG A 25 3.81 6.92 -11.75
CA ARG A 25 3.49 6.83 -13.20
C ARG A 25 2.16 6.14 -13.43
N TRP A 26 1.96 4.97 -12.81
CA TRP A 26 0.71 4.23 -12.94
C TRP A 26 -0.51 5.01 -12.43
N LEU A 27 -0.36 5.73 -11.31
CA LEU A 27 -1.42 6.57 -10.73
C LEU A 27 -1.83 7.72 -11.65
N ARG A 28 -0.89 8.28 -12.43
CA ARG A 28 -1.17 9.36 -13.40
C ARG A 28 -1.69 8.88 -14.75
N ASN A 29 -1.91 7.57 -14.94
CA ASN A 29 -2.15 7.01 -16.28
C ASN A 29 -1.06 7.40 -17.28
N ALA A 30 0.20 7.44 -16.83
CA ALA A 30 1.29 7.80 -17.73
C ALA A 30 1.52 6.68 -18.77
N GLU A 31 1.68 7.07 -20.04
CA GLU A 31 1.89 6.14 -21.15
C GLU A 31 3.20 5.34 -21.02
N ASP A 32 4.15 5.83 -20.21
CA ASP A 32 5.45 5.22 -19.93
C ASP A 32 5.47 4.31 -18.68
N SER A 33 4.32 4.05 -18.04
CA SER A 33 4.27 3.07 -16.94
C SER A 33 4.56 1.67 -17.48
N THR A 34 5.50 0.99 -16.84
CA THR A 34 5.99 -0.33 -17.24
C THR A 34 5.12 -1.46 -16.70
N LEU A 35 4.26 -1.19 -15.72
CA LEU A 35 3.43 -2.19 -15.05
C LEU A 35 1.99 -2.22 -15.59
N ASP A 36 1.64 -3.32 -16.28
CA ASP A 36 0.24 -3.62 -16.62
C ASP A 36 -0.49 -4.32 -15.46
N TRP A 37 -1.24 -3.53 -14.69
CA TRP A 37 -2.09 -4.03 -13.60
C TRP A 37 -3.45 -4.57 -14.07
N THR A 38 -3.75 -4.50 -15.37
CA THR A 38 -5.06 -4.91 -15.93
C THR A 38 -5.45 -6.35 -15.60
N PRO A 39 -4.55 -7.36 -15.71
CA PRO A 39 -4.90 -8.75 -15.40
C PRO A 39 -5.32 -8.92 -13.93
N PHE A 40 -4.61 -8.25 -13.02
CA PHE A 40 -4.87 -8.27 -11.58
C PHE A 40 -6.19 -7.59 -11.21
N LEU A 41 -6.49 -6.45 -11.85
CA LEU A 41 -7.75 -5.73 -11.66
C LEU A 41 -8.94 -6.54 -12.18
N LYS A 42 -8.82 -7.15 -13.37
CA LYS A 42 -9.85 -8.06 -13.93
C LYS A 42 -10.08 -9.26 -13.01
N HIS A 43 -9.01 -9.88 -12.52
CA HIS A 43 -9.11 -11.00 -11.61
C HIS A 43 -9.79 -10.61 -10.29
N THR A 44 -9.41 -9.46 -9.72
CA THR A 44 -10.04 -8.92 -8.51
C THR A 44 -11.53 -8.67 -8.71
N CYS A 45 -11.93 -8.03 -9.82
CA CYS A 45 -13.35 -7.84 -10.15
C CYS A 45 -14.11 -9.17 -10.25
N LYS A 46 -13.51 -10.20 -10.86
CA LYS A 46 -14.11 -11.54 -10.94
C LYS A 46 -14.34 -12.13 -9.54
N LEU A 47 -13.34 -12.06 -8.66
CA LEU A 47 -13.46 -12.57 -7.28
C LEU A 47 -14.52 -11.81 -6.47
N GLU A 48 -14.70 -10.52 -6.74
CA GLU A 48 -15.74 -9.68 -6.12
C GLU A 48 -17.13 -9.86 -6.76
N GLY A 49 -17.30 -10.77 -7.72
CA GLY A 49 -18.59 -10.99 -8.40
C GLY A 49 -19.00 -9.86 -9.35
N ARG A 50 -18.08 -8.98 -9.74
CA ARG A 50 -18.34 -7.87 -10.67
C ARG A 50 -18.27 -8.32 -12.13
N LYS A 51 -18.88 -7.54 -13.03
CA LYS A 51 -18.80 -7.77 -14.48
C LYS A 51 -17.33 -7.64 -14.96
N PRO A 52 -16.91 -8.40 -15.98
CA PRO A 52 -15.53 -8.34 -16.51
C PRO A 52 -15.09 -6.95 -16.95
N SER A 53 -16.00 -6.08 -17.39
CA SER A 53 -15.70 -4.70 -17.82
C SER A 53 -15.48 -3.73 -16.66
N ALA A 54 -15.84 -4.08 -15.43
CA ALA A 54 -15.77 -3.17 -14.26
C ALA A 54 -14.33 -2.87 -13.79
N TRP A 55 -13.32 -3.50 -14.40
CA TRP A 55 -11.91 -3.28 -14.03
C TRP A 55 -11.46 -1.83 -14.27
N THR A 56 -12.01 -1.14 -15.27
CA THR A 56 -11.69 0.27 -15.56
C THR A 56 -12.19 1.19 -14.45
N GLU A 57 -13.44 1.00 -14.01
CA GLU A 57 -14.04 1.71 -12.87
C GLU A 57 -13.25 1.45 -11.59
N LYS A 58 -12.86 0.19 -11.34
CA LYS A 58 -12.02 -0.16 -10.19
C LYS A 58 -10.63 0.49 -10.26
N ALA A 59 -10.01 0.53 -11.44
CA ALA A 59 -8.73 1.21 -11.62
C ALA A 59 -8.86 2.71 -11.32
N ALA A 60 -9.90 3.36 -11.84
CA ALA A 60 -10.19 4.77 -11.55
C ALA A 60 -10.46 5.00 -10.06
N ARG A 61 -11.24 4.13 -9.41
CA ARG A 61 -11.50 4.19 -7.97
C ARG A 61 -10.22 4.06 -7.16
N LEU A 62 -9.38 3.06 -7.46
CA LEU A 62 -8.11 2.86 -6.78
C LEU A 62 -7.21 4.10 -6.91
N ARG A 63 -7.06 4.65 -8.12
CA ARG A 63 -6.30 5.89 -8.33
C ARG A 63 -6.89 7.08 -7.55
N SER A 64 -8.22 7.18 -7.46
CA SER A 64 -8.88 8.31 -6.78
C SER A 64 -8.70 8.31 -5.25
N VAL A 65 -8.55 7.14 -4.62
CA VAL A 65 -8.40 7.05 -3.16
C VAL A 65 -6.95 7.06 -2.70
N VAL A 66 -6.01 6.82 -3.60
CA VAL A 66 -4.58 6.94 -3.28
C VAL A 66 -4.23 8.42 -3.18
N SER A 67 -4.02 8.90 -1.96
CA SER A 67 -3.70 10.32 -1.73
C SER A 67 -2.22 10.61 -1.93
N ASP A 68 -1.36 9.67 -1.53
CA ASP A 68 0.08 9.90 -1.45
C ASP A 68 0.89 8.63 -1.74
N VAL A 69 2.12 8.85 -2.22
CA VAL A 69 3.16 7.82 -2.36
C VAL A 69 4.41 8.30 -1.63
N LEU A 70 4.68 7.72 -0.46
CA LEU A 70 5.67 8.20 0.50
C LEU A 70 6.87 7.26 0.65
N TYR A 71 7.99 7.81 1.09
CA TYR A 71 9.13 7.01 1.56
C TYR A 71 8.77 6.33 2.88
N VAL A 72 9.29 5.13 3.10
CA VAL A 72 9.19 4.40 4.37
C VAL A 72 10.50 3.67 4.65
N ASP A 73 10.90 3.61 5.92
CA ASP A 73 11.95 2.72 6.41
C ASP A 73 11.48 1.98 7.66
N VAL A 74 11.23 0.67 7.53
CA VAL A 74 10.70 -0.15 8.63
C VAL A 74 11.73 -0.39 9.74
N HIS A 75 13.01 -0.13 9.49
CA HIS A 75 14.09 -0.36 10.46
C HIS A 75 14.37 0.82 11.38
N ILE A 76 13.72 1.97 11.16
CA ILE A 76 13.76 3.10 12.09
C ILE A 76 12.51 3.14 12.98
N PRO A 77 12.60 3.63 14.24
CA PRO A 77 11.47 3.65 15.17
C PRO A 77 10.25 4.44 14.68
N GLN A 78 10.45 5.39 13.76
CA GLN A 78 9.40 6.17 13.13
C GLN A 78 9.47 5.96 11.61
N PRO A 79 8.81 4.93 11.07
CA PRO A 79 9.01 4.53 9.67
C PRO A 79 8.52 5.53 8.62
N LEU A 80 7.60 6.41 9.00
CA LEU A 80 7.02 7.45 8.16
C LEU A 80 7.18 8.81 8.83
N ASP A 81 7.14 9.87 8.04
CA ASP A 81 7.12 11.24 8.55
C ASP A 81 5.97 11.43 9.57
N PRO A 82 6.18 12.12 10.70
CA PRO A 82 5.17 12.27 11.75
C PRO A 82 3.82 12.85 11.28
N GLY A 83 3.82 13.63 10.20
CA GLY A 83 2.61 14.23 9.61
C GLY A 83 1.94 13.38 8.53
N ALA A 84 2.48 12.20 8.18
CA ALA A 84 1.95 11.36 7.11
C ALA A 84 0.59 10.74 7.45
N LEU A 85 0.35 10.47 8.73
CA LEU A 85 -0.86 9.83 9.24
C LEU A 85 -1.60 10.75 10.21
N PRO A 86 -2.92 10.55 10.42
CA PRO A 86 -3.64 11.18 11.52
C PRO A 86 -2.95 10.86 12.87
N PRO A 87 -3.09 11.71 13.90
CA PRO A 87 -2.48 11.47 15.21
C PRO A 87 -2.85 10.13 15.85
N ALA A 88 -4.03 9.59 15.50
CA ALA A 88 -4.47 8.29 15.97
C ALA A 88 -3.78 7.10 15.27
N GLY A 89 -3.11 7.31 14.13
CA GLY A 89 -2.60 6.28 13.24
C GLY A 89 -3.60 5.86 12.15
N ALA A 90 -3.20 4.91 11.31
CA ALA A 90 -4.05 4.32 10.27
C ALA A 90 -5.05 3.31 10.84
N ASP A 91 -6.22 3.19 10.22
CA ASP A 91 -7.21 2.14 10.53
C ASP A 91 -6.71 0.73 10.16
N CYS A 92 -5.90 0.65 9.11
CA CYS A 92 -5.44 -0.61 8.53
C CYS A 92 -4.04 -0.42 7.92
N LEU A 93 -3.18 -1.41 8.13
CA LEU A 93 -1.92 -1.56 7.41
C LEU A 93 -1.95 -2.83 6.57
N VAL A 94 -1.42 -2.72 5.36
CA VAL A 94 -1.16 -3.86 4.49
C VAL A 94 0.33 -3.86 4.18
N SER A 95 1.00 -4.97 4.45
CA SER A 95 2.40 -5.18 4.07
C SER A 95 2.49 -6.52 3.36
N CYS A 96 3.12 -6.52 2.18
CA CYS A 96 3.17 -7.65 1.27
C CYS A 96 4.60 -7.82 0.78
N PHE A 97 5.23 -8.94 1.13
CA PHE A 97 6.60 -9.28 0.78
C PHE A 97 7.67 -8.24 1.18
N CYS A 98 7.53 -7.64 2.36
CA CYS A 98 8.35 -6.49 2.77
C CYS A 98 9.26 -6.80 3.95
N LEU A 99 8.68 -7.27 5.07
CA LEU A 99 9.43 -7.36 6.33
C LEU A 99 10.50 -8.45 6.27
N GLU A 100 10.16 -9.62 5.75
CA GLU A 100 11.07 -10.74 5.59
C GLU A 100 12.10 -10.51 4.48
N ALA A 101 11.75 -9.79 3.42
CA ALA A 101 12.68 -9.42 2.35
C ALA A 101 13.68 -8.33 2.76
N SER A 102 13.31 -7.46 3.71
CA SER A 102 14.14 -6.35 4.17
C SER A 102 14.88 -6.62 5.49
N SER A 103 14.63 -7.73 6.16
CA SER A 103 15.23 -8.06 7.47
C SER A 103 16.26 -9.18 7.34
N PRO A 104 17.52 -8.98 7.77
CA PRO A 104 18.57 -9.99 7.63
C PRO A 104 18.39 -11.19 8.58
N ASP A 105 17.61 -11.03 9.65
CA ASP A 105 17.36 -12.06 10.65
C ASP A 105 16.00 -11.86 11.34
N LEU A 106 15.60 -12.85 12.14
CA LEU A 106 14.34 -12.84 12.88
C LEU A 106 14.26 -11.69 13.91
N ALA A 107 15.40 -11.27 14.48
CA ALA A 107 15.41 -10.18 15.44
C ALA A 107 15.15 -8.83 14.75
N ALA A 108 15.73 -8.61 13.58
CA ALA A 108 15.45 -7.45 12.73
C ALA A 108 14.00 -7.44 12.26
N PHE A 109 13.47 -8.60 11.83
CA PHE A 109 12.06 -8.74 11.46
C PHE A 109 11.14 -8.33 12.61
N ASN A 110 11.38 -8.84 13.82
CA ASN A 110 10.56 -8.53 14.99
C ASN A 110 10.67 -7.05 15.39
N ARG A 111 11.84 -6.42 15.24
CA ARG A 111 11.99 -4.97 15.46
C ARG A 111 11.20 -4.17 14.43
N ALA A 112 11.32 -4.51 13.14
CA ALA A 112 10.59 -3.84 12.06
C ALA A 112 9.06 -3.96 12.24
N LEU A 113 8.57 -5.16 12.57
CA LEU A 113 7.17 -5.37 12.92
C LEU A 113 6.75 -4.54 14.13
N GLY A 114 7.62 -4.42 15.14
CA GLY A 114 7.43 -3.55 16.30
C GLY A 114 7.32 -2.07 15.91
N HIS A 115 8.15 -1.59 14.99
CA HIS A 115 8.09 -0.20 14.51
C HIS A 115 6.81 0.08 13.73
N MET A 116 6.30 -0.87 12.94
CA MET A 116 5.02 -0.70 12.24
C MET A 116 3.84 -0.43 13.18
N LYS A 117 3.91 -0.89 14.44
CA LYS A 117 2.85 -0.67 15.44
C LYS A 117 2.54 0.81 15.64
N VAL A 118 3.54 1.71 15.53
CA VAL A 118 3.33 3.15 15.75
C VAL A 118 2.50 3.80 14.64
N LEU A 119 2.38 3.13 13.50
CA LEU A 119 1.60 3.61 12.35
C LEU A 119 0.14 3.19 12.44
N LEU A 120 -0.22 2.24 13.31
CA LEU A 120 -1.56 1.66 13.40
C LEU A 120 -2.26 2.16 14.64
N ARG A 121 -3.53 2.56 14.50
CA ARG A 121 -4.33 2.96 15.65
C ARG A 121 -4.63 1.79 16.59
N SER A 122 -5.00 2.10 17.83
CA SER A 122 -5.53 1.09 18.74
C SER A 122 -6.78 0.42 18.15
N GLY A 123 -6.79 -0.90 18.14
CA GLY A 123 -7.84 -1.72 17.51
C GLY A 123 -7.83 -1.70 15.97
N GLY A 124 -6.79 -1.17 15.33
CA GLY A 124 -6.61 -1.26 13.88
C GLY A 124 -6.22 -2.66 13.41
N HIS A 125 -6.21 -2.85 12.09
CA HIS A 125 -5.92 -4.16 11.48
C HIS A 125 -4.59 -4.17 10.74
N LEU A 126 -3.84 -5.26 10.88
CA LEU A 126 -2.65 -5.54 10.06
C LEU A 126 -2.93 -6.76 9.18
N LEU A 127 -2.78 -6.60 7.87
CA LEU A 127 -2.74 -7.69 6.91
C LEU A 127 -1.29 -7.84 6.46
N LEU A 128 -0.70 -8.99 6.80
CA LEU A 128 0.68 -9.34 6.46
C LEU A 128 0.67 -10.51 5.48
N ILE A 129 1.32 -10.33 4.33
CA ILE A 129 1.45 -11.31 3.23
C ILE A 129 2.91 -11.56 2.96
#